data_AF-A0A537BXN2-F1
#
_entry.id   AF-A0A537BXN2-F1
#
_cell.length_a   1.000
_cell.length_b   1.000
_cell.length_c   1.000
_cell.angle_alpha   90.00
_cell.angle_beta   90.00
_cell.angle_gamma   90.00
#
_symmetry.space_group_name_H-M   'P 1'
#
loop_
_entity.id
_entity.type
_entity.pdbx_description
1 polymer ?
#
loop_
_entity_poly.entity_id
_entity_poly.type
_entity_poly.pdbx_seq_one_letter_code
_entity_poly.pdbx_strand_id
1 'polypeptide(L)'
;MDRTQRDRRSLWRVAVSSLRKAPTPDFAGAEKFYDEALRIDPRHRGALEYSGELYLQTGDLAKAEQRLAALDKACRFGCSEYSDLKKAIAQYKAGSGTTSSGY
;
A
#
# COMPACT_ATOMS: atom_id res chain seq x y z
N MET A 1 19.17 -0.49 6.22
CA MET A 1 17.91 -1.25 6.00
C MET A 1 17.19 -1.29 7.33
N ASP A 2 16.19 -0.43 7.48
CA ASP A 2 15.51 -0.13 8.74
C ASP A 2 14.54 -1.27 9.13
N ARG A 3 14.75 -1.89 10.30
CA ARG A 3 14.01 -3.11 10.73
C ARG A 3 12.50 -2.84 10.87
N THR A 4 12.15 -1.63 11.28
CA THR A 4 10.79 -1.10 11.44
C THR A 4 9.94 -1.19 10.16
N GLN A 5 10.57 -1.10 9.00
CA GLN A 5 9.90 -1.15 7.69
C GLN A 5 9.51 -2.59 7.29
N ARG A 6 10.33 -3.57 7.67
CA ARG A 6 10.03 -5.01 7.50
C ARG A 6 8.87 -5.43 8.41
N ASP A 7 8.78 -4.84 9.60
CA ASP A 7 7.71 -5.12 10.56
C ASP A 7 6.37 -4.51 10.13
N ARG A 8 6.34 -3.29 9.55
CA ARG A 8 5.09 -2.73 8.96
C ARG A 8 4.52 -3.60 7.84
N ARG A 9 5.38 -4.12 6.96
CA ARG A 9 5.00 -5.05 5.89
C ARG A 9 4.52 -6.40 6.43
N SER A 10 5.01 -6.79 7.60
CA SER A 10 4.57 -7.98 8.33
C SER A 10 3.21 -7.76 9.00
N LEU A 11 2.96 -6.57 9.54
CA LEU A 11 1.65 -6.15 10.03
C LEU A 11 0.61 -6.10 8.90
N TRP A 12 0.98 -5.60 7.72
CA TRP A 12 0.12 -5.67 6.53
C TRP A 12 -0.15 -7.11 6.11
N ARG A 13 0.88 -7.96 6.06
CA ARG A 13 0.70 -9.40 5.76
C ARG A 13 -0.23 -10.08 6.76
N VAL A 14 -0.12 -9.75 8.04
CA VAL A 14 -1.00 -10.26 9.11
C VAL A 14 -2.41 -9.68 8.96
N ALA A 15 -2.56 -8.38 8.69
CA ALA A 15 -3.85 -7.75 8.46
C ALA A 15 -4.57 -8.36 7.25
N VAL A 16 -3.84 -8.56 6.16
CA VAL A 16 -4.33 -9.21 4.95
C VAL A 16 -4.59 -10.70 5.19
N SER A 17 -3.77 -11.40 5.96
CA SER A 17 -4.04 -12.79 6.36
C SER A 17 -5.35 -12.89 7.16
N SER A 18 -5.59 -11.94 8.07
CA SER A 18 -6.84 -11.83 8.82
C SER A 18 -8.03 -11.49 7.92
N LEU A 19 -7.86 -10.58 6.94
CA LEU A 19 -8.89 -10.26 5.94
C LEU A 19 -9.17 -11.45 5.00
N ARG A 20 -8.17 -12.28 4.67
CA ARG A 20 -8.34 -13.50 3.87
C ARG A 20 -9.08 -14.61 4.64
N LYS A 21 -8.98 -14.63 5.96
CA LYS A 21 -9.74 -15.57 6.81
C LYS A 21 -11.19 -15.15 6.98
N ALA A 22 -11.53 -13.89 6.69
CA ALA A 22 -12.91 -13.48 6.54
C ALA A 22 -13.45 -13.99 5.19
N PRO A 23 -14.70 -14.48 5.12
CA PRO A 23 -15.29 -15.04 3.89
C PRO A 23 -15.37 -14.03 2.73
N THR A 24 -15.21 -12.74 3.01
CA THR A 24 -14.96 -11.68 2.04
C THR A 24 -13.86 -10.76 2.61
N PRO A 25 -12.70 -10.61 1.95
CA PRO A 25 -11.74 -9.59 2.35
C PRO A 25 -12.39 -8.22 2.11
N ASP A 26 -12.75 -7.53 3.19
CA ASP A 26 -13.41 -6.21 3.09
C ASP A 26 -12.39 -5.10 2.81
N PHE A 27 -11.84 -5.13 1.60
CA PHE A 27 -10.98 -4.06 1.08
C PHE A 27 -11.73 -2.74 0.98
N ALA A 28 -13.06 -2.77 0.76
CA ALA A 28 -13.90 -1.58 0.70
C ALA A 28 -14.03 -0.89 2.08
N GLY A 29 -14.12 -1.68 3.15
CA GLY A 29 -14.07 -1.18 4.52
C GLY A 29 -12.74 -0.49 4.82
N ALA A 30 -11.61 -1.13 4.47
CA ALA A 30 -10.28 -0.55 4.65
C ALA A 30 -10.10 0.75 3.84
N GLU A 31 -10.56 0.80 2.58
CA GLU A 31 -10.53 2.00 1.74
C GLU A 31 -11.27 3.16 2.41
N LYS A 32 -12.48 2.92 2.94
CA LYS A 32 -13.25 3.95 3.66
C LYS A 32 -12.52 4.51 4.88
N PHE A 33 -11.85 3.67 5.65
CA PHE A 33 -11.05 4.13 6.80
C PHE A 33 -9.88 5.01 6.35
N TYR A 34 -9.19 4.64 5.26
CA TYR A 34 -8.10 5.45 4.74
C TYR A 34 -8.60 6.75 4.12
N ASP A 35 -9.71 6.74 3.38
CA ASP A 35 -10.29 7.95 2.82
C ASP A 35 -10.76 8.93 3.90
N GLU A 36 -11.34 8.43 5.00
CA GLU A 36 -11.70 9.28 6.14
C GLU A 36 -10.45 9.87 6.82
N ALA A 37 -9.39 9.08 6.99
CA ALA A 37 -8.11 9.59 7.49
C ALA A 37 -7.52 10.68 6.57
N LEU A 38 -7.63 10.50 5.25
CA LEU A 38 -7.16 11.48 4.26
C LEU A 38 -8.08 12.71 4.16
N ARG A 39 -9.36 12.58 4.52
CA ARG A 39 -10.29 13.71 4.63
C ARG A 39 -9.89 14.64 5.78
N ILE A 40 -9.42 14.07 6.89
CA ILE A 40 -8.97 14.81 8.08
C ILE A 40 -7.56 15.39 7.84
N ASP A 41 -6.63 14.57 7.37
CA ASP A 41 -5.28 14.98 6.99
C ASP A 41 -4.91 14.44 5.59
N PRO A 42 -5.01 15.27 4.54
CA PRO A 42 -4.66 14.90 3.17
C PRO A 42 -3.18 14.53 2.98
N ARG A 43 -2.33 14.85 3.96
CA ARG A 43 -0.89 14.59 3.93
C ARG A 43 -0.50 13.44 4.86
N HIS A 44 -1.48 12.70 5.38
CA HIS A 44 -1.25 11.59 6.29
C HIS A 44 -0.47 10.47 5.58
N ARG A 45 0.83 10.42 5.83
CA ARG A 45 1.77 9.54 5.11
C ARG A 45 1.40 8.06 5.24
N GLY A 46 1.06 7.61 6.44
CA GLY A 46 0.64 6.22 6.68
C GLY A 46 -0.61 5.83 5.89
N ALA A 47 -1.68 6.64 5.92
CA ALA A 47 -2.90 6.38 5.16
C ALA A 47 -2.66 6.35 3.64
N LEU A 48 -1.80 7.24 3.11
CA LEU A 48 -1.43 7.23 1.70
C LEU A 48 -0.65 5.95 1.32
N GLU A 49 0.29 5.51 2.16
CA GLU A 49 1.03 4.26 1.94
C GLU A 49 0.11 3.04 1.96
N TYR A 50 -0.67 2.89 3.04
CA TYR A 50 -1.55 1.73 3.21
C TYR A 50 -2.65 1.66 2.16
N SER A 51 -3.27 2.81 1.79
CA SER A 51 -4.23 2.83 0.68
C SER A 51 -3.58 2.50 -0.66
N GLY A 52 -2.34 2.94 -0.90
CA GLY A 52 -1.58 2.57 -2.09
C GLY A 52 -1.29 1.06 -2.15
N GLU A 53 -0.85 0.46 -1.04
CA GLU A 53 -0.62 -1.00 -0.96
C GLU A 53 -1.91 -1.81 -1.13
N LEU A 54 -3.03 -1.32 -0.58
CA LEU A 54 -4.37 -1.88 -0.76
C LEU A 54 -4.75 -1.91 -2.24
N TYR A 55 -4.55 -0.81 -2.97
CA TYR A 55 -4.85 -0.76 -4.41
C TYR A 55 -4.00 -1.74 -5.23
N LEU A 56 -2.74 -1.95 -4.86
CA LEU A 56 -1.93 -2.99 -5.51
C LEU A 56 -2.51 -4.39 -5.27
N GLN A 57 -3.15 -4.65 -4.12
CA GLN A 57 -3.80 -5.93 -3.88
C GLN A 57 -5.12 -6.11 -4.64
N THR A 58 -5.88 -5.03 -4.83
CA THR A 58 -7.11 -5.07 -5.65
C THR A 58 -6.83 -4.98 -7.15
N GLY A 59 -5.58 -4.80 -7.55
CA GLY A 59 -5.14 -4.73 -8.95
C GLY A 59 -5.20 -3.33 -9.58
N ASP A 60 -5.43 -2.31 -8.76
CA ASP A 60 -5.68 -0.92 -9.17
C ASP A 60 -4.39 -0.10 -9.17
N LEU A 61 -3.46 -0.47 -10.05
CA LEU A 61 -2.12 0.15 -10.13
C LEU A 61 -2.17 1.67 -10.29
N ALA A 62 -3.11 2.18 -11.10
CA ALA A 62 -3.26 3.62 -11.34
C ALA A 62 -3.57 4.38 -10.03
N LYS A 63 -4.46 3.85 -9.18
CA LYS A 63 -4.76 4.45 -7.89
C LYS A 63 -3.57 4.36 -6.92
N ALA A 64 -2.82 3.26 -6.95
CA ALA A 64 -1.59 3.15 -6.14
C ALA A 64 -0.57 4.23 -6.51
N GLU A 65 -0.37 4.51 -7.80
CA GLU A 65 0.51 5.57 -8.28
C GLU A 65 0.00 6.97 -7.90
N GLN A 66 -1.31 7.20 -7.89
CA GLN A 66 -1.89 8.45 -7.39
C GLN A 66 -1.57 8.68 -5.91
N ARG A 67 -1.66 7.63 -5.07
CA ARG A 67 -1.28 7.72 -3.66
C ARG A 67 0.22 7.99 -3.49
N LEU A 68 1.07 7.41 -4.35
CA LEU A 68 2.49 7.70 -4.37
C LEU A 68 2.79 9.16 -4.73
N ALA A 69 2.10 9.73 -5.72
CA ALA A 69 2.24 11.13 -6.09
C ALA A 69 1.75 12.08 -4.98
N ALA A 70 0.71 11.69 -4.23
CA ALA A 70 0.27 12.42 -3.05
C ALA A 70 1.32 12.37 -1.92
N LEU A 71 1.97 11.21 -1.72
CA LEU A 71 3.09 11.07 -0.77
C LEU A 71 4.27 11.94 -1.15
N ASP A 72 4.62 12.01 -2.43
CA ASP A 72 5.71 12.86 -2.93
C ASP A 72 5.48 14.34 -2.56
N LYS A 73 4.24 14.82 -2.76
CA LYS A 73 3.83 16.17 -2.34
C LYS A 73 3.79 16.36 -0.83
N ALA A 74 3.39 15.32 -0.09
CA ALA A 74 3.32 15.36 1.36
C ALA A 74 4.72 15.40 2.01
N CYS A 75 5.73 14.78 1.38
CA CYS A 75 7.04 14.54 1.95
C CYS A 75 8.11 15.51 1.41
N ARG A 76 8.28 16.66 2.06
CA ARG A 76 9.23 17.71 1.63
C ARG A 76 10.71 17.31 1.73
N PHE A 77 11.08 16.43 2.67
CA PHE A 77 12.46 15.97 2.91
C PHE A 77 12.64 14.47 2.63
N GLY A 78 11.74 13.87 1.86
CA GLY A 78 11.65 12.42 1.70
C GLY A 78 11.01 11.75 2.92
N CYS A 79 10.33 10.63 2.68
CA CYS A 79 9.72 9.83 3.73
C CYS A 79 9.88 8.34 3.43
N SER A 80 9.94 7.56 4.51
CA SER A 80 10.02 6.11 4.48
C SER A 80 8.83 5.51 3.71
N GLU A 81 7.63 6.02 3.97
CA GLU A 81 6.36 5.62 3.37
C GLU A 81 6.36 5.74 1.84
N TYR A 82 6.89 6.84 1.30
CA TYR A 82 7.02 7.02 -0.15
C TYR A 82 7.94 5.96 -0.75
N SER A 83 9.07 5.71 -0.10
CA SER A 83 10.06 4.75 -0.58
C SER A 83 9.51 3.33 -0.56
N ASP A 84 8.67 3.00 0.40
CA ASP A 84 8.02 1.69 0.53
C ASP A 84 6.94 1.48 -0.53
N LEU A 85 6.02 2.43 -0.66
CA LEU A 85 4.98 2.34 -1.68
C LEU A 85 5.59 2.29 -3.08
N LYS A 86 6.64 3.08 -3.34
CA LYS A 86 7.38 3.04 -4.62
C LYS A 86 7.98 1.66 -4.89
N LYS A 87 8.58 1.02 -3.88
CA LYS A 87 9.09 -0.35 -4.00
C LYS A 87 7.96 -1.36 -4.21
N ALA A 88 6.83 -1.21 -3.52
CA ALA A 88 5.68 -2.09 -3.66
C ALA A 88 5.09 -2.00 -5.09
N ILE A 89 4.94 -0.80 -5.63
CA ILE A 89 4.51 -0.56 -7.03
C ILE A 89 5.50 -1.20 -8.01
N ALA A 90 6.81 -0.99 -7.82
CA ALA A 90 7.81 -1.59 -8.68
C ALA A 90 7.79 -3.12 -8.64
N GLN A 91 7.63 -3.71 -7.45
CA GLN A 91 7.48 -5.16 -7.27
C GLN A 91 6.19 -5.69 -7.88
N TYR A 92 5.08 -4.96 -7.74
CA TYR A 92 3.82 -5.31 -8.38
C TYR A 92 3.98 -5.34 -9.89
N LYS A 93 4.54 -4.28 -10.49
CA LYS A 93 4.84 -4.21 -11.94
C LYS A 93 5.78 -5.33 -12.41
N ALA A 94 6.80 -5.65 -11.61
CA ALA A 94 7.75 -6.72 -11.92
C ALA A 94 7.12 -8.11 -11.78
N GLY A 95 6.28 -8.34 -10.77
CA GLY A 95 5.58 -9.60 -10.53
C GLY A 95 4.39 -9.83 -11.47
N SER A 96 3.71 -8.77 -11.89
CA SER A 96 2.68 -8.83 -12.95
C SER A 96 3.28 -9.04 -14.35
N GLY A 97 4.60 -8.86 -14.50
CA GLY A 97 5.37 -9.19 -15.69
C GLY A 97 5.92 -10.62 -15.73
N THR A 98 5.73 -11.40 -14.66
CA THR A 98 6.18 -12.79 -14.58
C THR A 98 5.01 -13.70 -14.20
N THR A 99 4.07 -13.86 -15.11
CA THR A 99 3.58 -15.22 -15.34
C THR A 99 4.82 -16.05 -15.70
N SER A 100 5.05 -17.14 -14.97
CA SER A 100 6.12 -18.16 -15.17
C SER A 100 7.31 -18.08 -14.20
N SER A 101 7.16 -18.71 -13.04
CA SER A 101 7.97 -19.91 -12.75
C SER A 101 6.93 -20.94 -12.31
N GLY A 102 6.59 -21.97 -13.08
CA GLY A 102 7.54 -22.78 -13.85
C GLY A 102 8.33 -23.59 -12.83
N TYR A 103 7.91 -24.84 -12.65
CA TYR A 103 8.36 -25.88 -11.72
C TYR A 103 7.83 -25.84 -10.28
#